data_AF-I6S3Q2-F1
#
_entry.id   AF-I6S3Q2-F1
#
_cell.length_a   1.000
_cell.length_b   1.000
_cell.length_c   1.000
_cell.angle_alpha   90.00
_cell.angle_beta   90.00
_cell.angle_gamma   90.00
#
_symmetry.space_group_name_H-M   'P 1'
#
loop_
_entity.id
_entity.type
_entity.pdbx_description
1 polymer ?
#
loop_
_entity_poly.entity_id
_entity_poly.type
_entity_poly.pdbx_seq_one_letter_code
_entity_poly.pdbx_strand_id
1 'polypeptide(L)'
;MNESRLKTLHSLLNTIFQYTMGFFFIYAILSVIGVPIGSLLAGAGIAGVAIGLGAQGFMSDVITGFFIIMEQQMDVGDYVKLANLSIEGTVASVGIRTLQLKAVDGTVHFIPNRNITTISNLSRANMQVLLDIRIVPEEGYDSIYEIIDRVNQRLAEKYQDDLQTEPTIFGLVDLGIRTICYALNGKQFVLKEEFLSSYVKELTTAGFTIPNSPISLK
;
A
#
# COMPACT_ATOMS: atom_id res chain seq x y z
N MET A 1 24.42 0.39 -14.79
CA MET A 1 24.17 -1.05 -14.96
C MET A 1 25.53 -1.74 -15.07
N ASN A 2 25.90 -2.64 -14.14
CA ASN A 2 27.24 -3.24 -14.12
C ASN A 2 27.52 -4.01 -15.42
N GLU A 3 28.64 -3.72 -16.09
CA GLU A 3 29.09 -4.42 -17.31
C GLU A 3 29.14 -5.94 -17.13
N SER A 4 29.53 -6.40 -15.94
CA SER A 4 29.56 -7.83 -15.59
C SER A 4 28.19 -8.48 -15.68
N ARG A 5 27.11 -7.80 -15.26
CA ARG A 5 25.74 -8.34 -15.33
C ARG A 5 25.27 -8.46 -16.78
N LEU A 6 25.60 -7.50 -17.62
CA LEU A 6 25.26 -7.55 -19.04
C LEU A 6 25.99 -8.67 -19.76
N LYS A 7 27.29 -8.87 -19.46
CA LYS A 7 28.06 -9.99 -20.01
C LYS A 7 27.46 -11.35 -19.59
N THR A 8 27.06 -11.49 -18.32
CA THR A 8 26.39 -12.72 -17.85
C THR A 8 25.06 -12.94 -18.57
N LEU A 9 24.19 -11.92 -18.66
CA LEU A 9 22.92 -12.03 -19.37
C LEU A 9 23.11 -12.38 -20.85
N HIS A 10 24.06 -11.74 -21.52
CA HIS A 10 24.39 -12.04 -22.90
C HIS A 10 24.85 -13.50 -23.07
N SER A 11 25.73 -13.98 -22.20
CA SER A 11 26.19 -15.36 -22.20
C SER A 11 25.05 -16.36 -22.00
N LEU A 12 24.14 -16.08 -21.06
CA LEU A 12 22.96 -16.93 -20.81
C LEU A 12 22.03 -16.97 -22.03
N LEU A 13 21.73 -15.82 -22.63
CA LEU A 13 20.89 -15.74 -23.82
C LEU A 13 21.51 -16.50 -25.00
N ASN A 14 22.83 -16.33 -25.22
CA ASN A 14 23.54 -17.04 -26.27
C ASN A 14 23.54 -18.55 -26.04
N THR A 15 23.69 -19.00 -24.79
CA THR A 15 23.64 -20.42 -24.43
C THR A 15 22.26 -21.02 -24.71
N ILE A 16 21.18 -20.34 -24.31
CA ILE A 16 19.81 -20.77 -24.60
C ILE A 16 19.59 -20.83 -26.11
N PHE A 17 19.97 -19.78 -26.84
CA PHE A 17 19.84 -19.72 -28.29
C PHE A 17 20.59 -20.85 -28.99
N GLN A 18 21.84 -21.13 -28.60
CA GLN A 18 22.65 -22.20 -29.17
C GLN A 18 22.02 -23.58 -28.94
N TYR A 19 21.52 -23.87 -27.74
CA TYR A 19 20.84 -25.14 -27.46
C TYR A 19 19.51 -25.28 -28.21
N THR A 20 18.72 -24.21 -28.28
CA THR A 20 17.47 -24.19 -29.05
C THR A 20 17.74 -24.40 -30.55
N MET A 21 18.73 -23.71 -31.11
CA MET A 21 19.13 -23.86 -32.50
C MET A 21 19.66 -25.29 -32.78
N GLY A 22 20.50 -25.82 -31.91
CA GLY A 22 21.02 -27.18 -32.02
C GLY A 22 19.91 -28.24 -31.99
N PHE A 23 18.90 -28.06 -31.13
CA PHE A 23 17.71 -28.91 -31.11
C PHE A 23 16.98 -28.90 -32.46
N PHE A 24 16.69 -27.72 -33.02
CA PHE A 24 16.01 -27.61 -34.32
C PHE A 24 16.86 -28.14 -35.49
N PHE A 25 18.18 -28.00 -35.41
CA PHE A 25 19.09 -28.56 -36.42
C PHE A 25 19.08 -30.10 -36.42
N ILE A 26 19.17 -30.73 -35.24
CA ILE A 26 19.05 -32.19 -35.09
C ILE A 26 17.68 -32.66 -35.57
N TYR A 27 16.62 -31.95 -35.17
CA TYR A 27 15.25 -32.20 -35.63
C TYR A 27 15.15 -32.21 -37.16
N ALA A 28 15.73 -31.21 -37.83
CA ALA A 28 15.70 -31.12 -39.29
C ALA A 28 16.44 -32.30 -39.96
N ILE A 29 17.63 -32.67 -39.45
CA ILE A 29 18.38 -33.83 -39.98
C ILE A 29 17.57 -35.10 -39.86
N LEU A 30 17.02 -35.39 -38.67
CA LEU A 30 16.22 -36.60 -38.42
C LEU A 30 14.98 -36.66 -39.32
N SER A 31 14.34 -35.51 -39.56
CA SER A 31 13.19 -35.42 -40.46
C SER A 31 13.56 -35.72 -41.91
N VAL A 32 14.72 -35.27 -42.39
CA VAL A 32 15.17 -35.50 -43.79
C VAL A 32 15.49 -36.97 -44.03
N ILE A 33 16.11 -37.65 -43.07
CA ILE A 33 16.46 -39.08 -43.19
C ILE A 33 15.27 -40.03 -42.93
N GLY A 34 14.06 -39.49 -42.75
CA GLY A 34 12.82 -40.27 -42.60
C GLY A 34 12.60 -40.87 -41.21
N VAL A 35 13.32 -40.41 -40.18
CA VAL A 35 13.10 -40.87 -38.80
C VAL A 35 11.81 -40.24 -38.24
N PRO A 36 10.90 -41.02 -37.63
CA PRO A 36 9.69 -40.49 -37.02
C PRO A 36 10.04 -39.65 -35.77
N ILE A 37 10.07 -38.33 -35.95
CA ILE A 37 10.36 -37.30 -34.94
C ILE A 37 9.26 -37.08 -33.89
N GLY A 38 8.14 -37.82 -33.96
CA GLY A 38 7.00 -37.65 -33.05
C GLY A 38 7.38 -37.83 -31.58
N SER A 39 8.24 -38.81 -31.26
CA SER A 39 8.75 -39.05 -29.91
C SER A 39 9.66 -37.93 -29.40
N LEU A 40 10.48 -37.35 -30.28
CA LEU A 40 11.35 -36.21 -29.96
C LEU A 40 10.53 -34.97 -29.61
N LEU A 41 9.50 -34.66 -30.41
CA LEU A 41 8.59 -33.57 -30.12
C LEU A 41 7.76 -33.81 -28.86
N ALA A 42 7.31 -35.05 -28.62
CA ALA A 42 6.59 -35.39 -27.39
C ALA A 42 7.48 -35.16 -26.15
N GLY A 43 8.73 -35.61 -26.19
CA GLY A 43 9.70 -35.38 -25.11
C GLY A 43 10.02 -33.89 -24.90
N ALA A 44 10.23 -33.15 -25.99
CA ALA A 44 10.45 -31.71 -25.95
C ALA A 44 9.22 -30.95 -25.41
N GLY A 45 8.01 -31.40 -25.74
CA GLY A 45 6.76 -30.87 -25.20
C GLY A 45 6.66 -31.03 -23.69
N ILE A 46 6.95 -32.23 -23.16
CA ILE A 46 6.98 -32.48 -21.70
C ILE A 46 8.03 -31.59 -21.02
N ALA A 47 9.24 -31.50 -21.59
CA ALA A 47 10.29 -30.63 -21.07
C ALA A 47 9.87 -29.15 -21.09
N GLY A 48 9.20 -28.70 -22.16
CA GLY A 48 8.67 -27.35 -22.29
C GLY A 48 7.62 -27.02 -21.24
N VAL A 49 6.70 -27.94 -20.95
CA VAL A 49 5.72 -27.79 -19.86
C VAL A 49 6.42 -27.66 -18.51
N ALA A 50 7.42 -28.50 -18.23
CA ALA A 50 8.18 -28.41 -16.98
C ALA A 50 8.89 -27.06 -16.82
N ILE A 51 9.52 -26.55 -17.89
CA ILE A 51 10.14 -25.22 -17.91
C ILE A 51 9.08 -24.12 -17.70
N GLY A 52 7.94 -24.22 -18.38
CA GLY A 52 6.83 -23.26 -18.27
C GLY A 52 6.28 -23.18 -16.85
N LEU A 53 6.09 -24.31 -16.19
CA LEU A 53 5.66 -24.37 -14.79
C LEU A 53 6.72 -23.77 -13.85
N GLY A 54 8.01 -24.02 -14.09
CA GLY A 54 9.09 -23.40 -13.35
C GLY A 54 9.17 -21.87 -13.52
N ALA A 55 8.85 -21.37 -14.71
CA ALA A 55 8.87 -19.94 -15.04
C ALA A 55 7.54 -19.21 -14.75
N GLN A 56 6.45 -19.93 -14.43
CA GLN A 56 5.11 -19.37 -14.25
C GLN A 56 5.10 -18.21 -13.24
N GLY A 57 5.83 -18.36 -12.12
CA GLY A 57 5.93 -17.31 -11.10
C GLY A 57 6.51 -16.01 -11.64
N PHE A 58 7.51 -16.07 -12.52
CA PHE A 58 8.09 -14.88 -13.16
C PHE A 58 7.10 -14.19 -14.08
N MET A 59 6.32 -14.95 -14.86
CA MET A 59 5.31 -14.37 -15.74
C MET A 59 4.23 -13.63 -14.93
N SER A 60 3.79 -14.23 -13.82
CA SER A 60 2.85 -13.58 -12.89
C SER A 60 3.43 -12.27 -12.33
N ASP A 61 4.69 -12.28 -11.91
CA ASP A 61 5.36 -11.06 -11.42
C ASP A 61 5.35 -9.94 -12.49
N VAL A 62 5.66 -10.28 -13.74
CA VAL A 62 5.72 -9.31 -14.86
C VAL A 62 4.34 -8.76 -15.19
N ILE A 63 3.33 -9.62 -15.32
CA ILE A 63 1.96 -9.20 -15.65
C ILE A 63 1.40 -8.31 -14.53
N THR A 64 1.51 -8.74 -13.27
CA THR A 64 1.03 -7.94 -12.13
C THR A 64 1.78 -6.62 -12.03
N GLY A 65 3.11 -6.63 -12.21
CA GLY A 65 3.91 -5.41 -12.24
C GLY A 65 3.52 -4.44 -13.35
N PHE A 66 3.24 -4.97 -14.55
CA PHE A 66 2.76 -4.17 -15.67
C PHE A 66 1.44 -3.47 -15.34
N PHE A 67 0.45 -4.17 -14.79
CA PHE A 67 -0.83 -3.56 -14.43
C PHE A 67 -0.71 -2.55 -13.28
N ILE A 68 0.11 -2.81 -12.26
CA ILE A 68 0.37 -1.85 -11.18
C ILE A 68 0.89 -0.51 -11.75
N ILE A 69 1.81 -0.56 -12.71
CA ILE A 69 2.39 0.63 -13.35
C ILE A 69 1.40 1.28 -14.32
N MET A 70 0.76 0.50 -15.18
CA MET A 70 -0.12 1.00 -16.24
C MET A 70 -1.38 1.65 -15.68
N GLU A 71 -2.00 1.03 -14.67
CA GLU A 71 -3.19 1.58 -14.00
C GLU A 71 -2.82 2.63 -12.95
N GLN A 72 -1.53 2.88 -12.75
CA GLN A 72 -1.00 3.77 -11.71
C GLN A 72 -1.67 3.42 -10.39
N GLN A 73 -1.52 2.22 -9.85
CA GLN A 73 -2.16 1.89 -8.56
C GLN A 73 -1.40 2.51 -7.37
N MET A 74 -0.12 2.80 -7.57
CA MET A 74 0.78 3.51 -6.65
C MET A 74 1.91 4.18 -7.42
N ASP A 75 2.45 5.26 -6.88
CA ASP A 75 3.61 5.95 -7.40
C ASP A 75 4.77 5.96 -6.41
N VAL A 76 5.98 6.22 -6.90
CA VAL A 76 7.14 6.43 -6.02
C VAL A 76 6.88 7.62 -5.10
N GLY A 77 7.00 7.39 -3.80
CA GLY A 77 6.68 8.39 -2.77
C GLY A 77 5.34 8.16 -2.07
N ASP A 78 4.42 7.36 -2.62
CA ASP A 78 3.17 7.03 -1.94
C ASP A 78 3.43 6.18 -0.69
N TYR A 79 2.69 6.44 0.39
CA TYR A 79 2.59 5.54 1.53
C TYR A 79 1.49 4.52 1.25
N VAL A 80 1.86 3.25 1.18
CA VAL A 80 0.93 2.18 0.82
C VAL A 80 0.95 1.07 1.85
N LYS A 81 -0.16 0.36 1.97
CA LYS A 81 -0.30 -0.86 2.74
C LYS A 81 -0.70 -2.01 1.84
N LEU A 82 0.04 -3.10 1.91
CA LEU A 82 -0.26 -4.35 1.21
C LEU A 82 -1.07 -5.24 2.14
N ALA A 83 -2.39 -5.24 1.94
CA ALA A 83 -3.34 -5.80 2.92
C ALA A 83 -3.08 -7.27 3.25
N ASN A 84 -2.68 -8.06 2.27
CA ASN A 84 -2.44 -9.50 2.41
C ASN A 84 -1.10 -9.86 3.07
N LEU A 85 -0.16 -8.92 3.15
CA LEU A 85 1.18 -9.13 3.71
C LEU A 85 1.35 -8.46 5.07
N SER A 86 0.41 -7.61 5.49
CA SER A 86 0.55 -6.74 6.67
C SER A 86 1.84 -5.92 6.65
N ILE A 87 2.31 -5.56 5.45
CA ILE A 87 3.46 -4.69 5.22
C ILE A 87 2.93 -3.33 4.77
N GLU A 88 3.50 -2.26 5.34
CA GLU A 88 3.23 -0.89 4.94
C GLU A 88 4.52 -0.06 4.92
N GLY A 89 4.50 0.99 4.11
CA GLY A 89 5.65 1.87 3.95
C GLY A 89 5.55 2.77 2.73
N THR A 90 6.56 3.59 2.54
CA THR A 90 6.68 4.46 1.37
C THR A 90 7.25 3.70 0.19
N VAL A 91 6.64 3.85 -0.98
CA VAL A 91 7.09 3.24 -2.24
C VAL A 91 8.44 3.85 -2.63
N ALA A 92 9.49 3.02 -2.60
CA ALA A 92 10.83 3.41 -3.02
C ALA A 92 11.05 3.19 -4.51
N SER A 93 10.49 2.12 -5.08
CA SER A 93 10.54 1.86 -6.52
C SER A 93 9.48 0.83 -6.93
N VAL A 94 8.83 1.06 -8.07
CA VAL A 94 7.94 0.07 -8.71
C VAL A 94 8.65 -0.52 -9.92
N GLY A 95 9.18 -1.74 -9.78
CA GLY A 95 9.80 -2.48 -10.87
C GLY A 95 8.83 -3.45 -11.53
N ILE A 96 9.14 -3.88 -12.76
CA ILE A 96 8.27 -4.81 -13.50
C ILE A 96 8.12 -6.18 -12.83
N ARG A 97 9.09 -6.61 -12.00
CA ARG A 97 9.03 -7.89 -11.25
C ARG A 97 8.91 -7.70 -9.74
N THR A 98 9.34 -6.55 -9.22
CA THR A 98 9.56 -6.37 -7.78
C THR A 98 9.25 -4.94 -7.38
N LEU A 99 8.44 -4.81 -6.33
CA LEU A 99 8.17 -3.59 -5.60
C LEU A 99 9.18 -3.44 -4.45
N GLN A 100 9.64 -2.21 -4.22
CA GLN A 100 10.40 -1.86 -3.02
C GLN A 100 9.60 -0.91 -2.15
N LEU A 101 9.36 -1.30 -0.89
CA LEU A 101 8.73 -0.47 0.13
C LEU A 101 9.71 -0.17 1.25
N LYS A 102 9.78 1.08 1.70
CA LYS A 102 10.55 1.48 2.86
C LYS A 102 9.60 1.72 4.04
N ALA A 103 9.69 0.89 5.06
CA ALA A 103 8.93 1.03 6.29
C ALA A 103 9.42 2.21 7.13
N VAL A 104 8.61 2.63 8.10
CA VAL A 104 8.89 3.78 8.98
C VAL A 104 10.14 3.56 9.85
N ASP A 105 10.42 2.31 10.21
CA ASP A 105 11.63 1.91 10.94
C ASP A 105 12.91 1.90 10.08
N GLY A 106 12.79 2.18 8.78
CA GLY A 106 13.89 2.19 7.81
C GLY A 106 14.10 0.87 7.07
N THR A 107 13.36 -0.20 7.41
CA THR A 107 13.44 -1.49 6.72
C THR A 107 13.00 -1.37 5.25
N VAL A 108 13.74 -1.99 4.32
CA VAL A 108 13.38 -2.02 2.90
C VAL A 108 12.90 -3.42 2.53
N HIS A 109 11.63 -3.54 2.18
CA HIS A 109 11.01 -4.77 1.70
C HIS A 109 11.14 -4.89 0.18
N PHE A 110 11.60 -6.05 -0.29
CA PHE A 110 11.64 -6.41 -1.71
C PHE A 110 10.55 -7.45 -1.98
N ILE A 111 9.50 -7.05 -2.68
CA ILE A 111 8.26 -7.81 -2.77
C ILE A 111 8.04 -8.23 -4.22
N PRO A 112 8.00 -9.53 -4.55
CA PRO A 112 7.60 -10.00 -5.86
C PRO A 112 6.18 -9.53 -6.17
N ASN A 113 5.96 -8.98 -7.36
CA ASN A 113 4.67 -8.38 -7.71
C ASN A 113 3.53 -9.40 -7.67
N ARG A 114 3.77 -10.68 -7.97
CA ARG A 114 2.75 -11.74 -7.88
C ARG A 114 2.18 -11.94 -6.47
N ASN A 115 2.89 -11.49 -5.44
CA ASN A 115 2.44 -11.59 -4.05
C ASN A 115 1.56 -10.38 -3.65
N ILE A 116 1.37 -9.40 -4.53
CA ILE A 116 0.56 -8.22 -4.27
C ILE A 116 -0.84 -8.50 -4.78
N THR A 117 -1.82 -8.55 -3.87
CA THR A 117 -3.24 -8.77 -4.23
C THR A 117 -4.08 -7.52 -4.07
N THR A 118 -3.83 -6.73 -3.02
CA THR A 118 -4.63 -5.54 -2.71
C THR A 118 -3.72 -4.45 -2.20
N ILE A 119 -3.82 -3.29 -2.84
CA ILE A 119 -3.04 -2.10 -2.54
C ILE A 119 -3.97 -1.09 -1.89
N SER A 120 -3.71 -0.77 -0.63
CA SER A 120 -4.32 0.37 0.04
C SER A 120 -3.37 1.56 -0.07
N ASN A 121 -3.67 2.46 -0.99
CA ASN A 121 -2.90 3.69 -1.15
C ASN A 121 -3.40 4.73 -0.14
N LEU A 122 -2.53 5.09 0.80
CA LEU A 122 -2.83 6.00 1.89
C LEU A 122 -2.31 7.42 1.61
N SER A 123 -1.97 7.73 0.35
CA SER A 123 -1.42 9.04 -0.08
C SER A 123 -2.30 9.80 -1.07
N ARG A 124 -3.17 9.12 -1.81
CA ARG A 124 -3.92 9.75 -2.92
C ARG A 124 -5.19 10.47 -2.53
N ALA A 125 -5.82 10.05 -1.45
CA ALA A 125 -7.05 10.65 -0.97
C ALA A 125 -6.81 11.52 0.25
N ASN A 126 -7.74 12.45 0.47
CA ASN A 126 -7.84 13.19 1.72
C ASN A 126 -8.08 12.22 2.87
N MET A 127 -7.45 12.50 4.01
CA MET A 127 -7.44 11.59 5.15
C MET A 127 -8.47 12.04 6.17
N GLN A 128 -9.25 11.09 6.66
CA GLN A 128 -10.22 11.36 7.73
C GLN A 128 -9.48 11.61 9.05
N VAL A 129 -9.85 12.70 9.72
CA VAL A 129 -9.49 12.99 11.10
C VAL A 129 -10.68 12.60 11.97
N LEU A 130 -10.50 11.54 12.77
CA LEU A 130 -11.48 11.08 13.73
C LEU A 130 -11.10 11.61 15.11
N LEU A 131 -11.95 12.49 15.65
CA LEU A 131 -11.77 13.14 16.94
C LEU A 131 -12.84 12.61 17.89
N ASP A 132 -12.42 11.75 18.83
CA ASP A 132 -13.31 11.19 19.85
C ASP A 132 -12.89 11.76 21.21
N ILE A 133 -13.78 12.51 21.85
CA ILE A 133 -13.58 13.00 23.21
C ILE A 133 -14.59 12.38 24.16
N ARG A 134 -14.09 11.69 25.18
CA ARG A 134 -14.94 11.12 26.23
C ARG A 134 -15.46 12.23 27.13
N ILE A 135 -16.71 12.10 27.52
CA ILE A 135 -17.39 13.05 28.40
C ILE A 135 -18.09 12.31 29.54
N VAL A 136 -18.35 13.03 30.62
CA VAL A 136 -19.16 12.55 31.74
C VAL A 136 -20.63 12.85 31.41
N PRO A 137 -21.51 11.85 31.26
CA PRO A 137 -22.92 12.05 30.90
C PRO A 137 -23.66 13.04 31.81
N GLU A 138 -23.30 13.07 33.09
CA GLU A 138 -23.93 13.88 34.14
C GLU A 138 -23.62 15.38 34.02
N GLU A 139 -22.57 15.78 33.28
CA GLU A 139 -22.16 17.18 33.13
C GLU A 139 -22.96 17.93 32.05
N GLY A 140 -23.84 17.23 31.32
CA GLY A 140 -24.73 17.81 30.32
C GLY A 140 -24.07 17.97 28.95
N TYR A 141 -24.84 17.68 27.89
CA TYR A 141 -24.33 17.62 26.53
C TYR A 141 -24.25 19.00 25.86
N ASP A 142 -25.30 19.80 25.94
CA ASP A 142 -25.46 21.01 25.11
C ASP A 142 -24.27 21.98 25.23
N SER A 143 -23.84 22.28 26.47
CA SER A 143 -22.69 23.15 26.74
C SER A 143 -21.37 22.60 26.17
N ILE A 144 -21.18 21.28 26.19
CA ILE A 144 -20.00 20.62 25.65
C ILE A 144 -20.01 20.72 24.12
N TYR A 145 -21.18 20.50 23.48
CA TYR A 145 -21.34 20.67 22.04
C TYR A 145 -21.00 22.10 21.62
N GLU A 146 -21.47 23.12 22.35
CA GLU A 146 -21.16 24.53 22.05
C GLU A 146 -19.66 24.84 22.16
N ILE A 147 -18.97 24.27 23.14
CA ILE A 147 -17.52 24.45 23.30
C ILE A 147 -16.76 23.77 22.16
N ILE A 148 -17.09 22.52 21.85
CA ILE A 148 -16.47 21.77 20.75
C ILE A 148 -16.71 22.48 19.42
N ASP A 149 -17.93 22.96 19.17
CA ASP A 149 -18.27 23.68 17.94
C ASP A 149 -17.49 25.00 17.82
N ARG A 150 -17.37 25.76 18.92
CA ARG A 150 -16.54 26.97 18.93
C ARG A 150 -15.06 26.68 18.63
N VAL A 151 -14.51 25.59 19.18
CA VAL A 151 -13.15 25.16 18.87
C VAL A 151 -13.04 24.75 17.41
N ASN A 152 -14.04 24.03 16.88
CA ASN A 152 -14.09 23.62 15.49
C ASN A 152 -14.04 24.81 14.54
N GLN A 153 -14.89 25.82 14.75
CA GLN A 153 -14.92 27.01 13.92
C GLN A 153 -13.56 27.75 13.95
N ARG A 154 -13.00 27.94 15.14
CA ARG A 154 -11.70 28.61 15.33
C ARG A 154 -10.55 27.86 14.65
N LEU A 155 -10.49 26.54 14.78
CA LEU A 155 -9.44 25.73 14.17
C LEU A 155 -9.68 25.50 12.68
N ALA A 156 -10.94 25.49 12.23
CA ALA A 156 -11.29 25.45 10.81
C ALA A 156 -10.76 26.69 10.08
N GLU A 157 -10.90 27.87 10.68
CA GLU A 157 -10.35 29.11 10.14
C GLU A 157 -8.81 29.09 10.16
N LYS A 158 -8.20 28.68 11.28
CA LYS A 158 -6.73 28.60 11.41
C LYS A 158 -6.07 27.63 10.42
N TYR A 159 -6.74 26.52 10.10
CA TYR A 159 -6.22 25.44 9.25
C TYR A 159 -7.01 25.27 7.95
N GLN A 160 -7.59 26.37 7.42
CA GLN A 160 -8.41 26.35 6.22
C GLN A 160 -7.71 25.70 5.01
N ASP A 161 -6.40 25.89 4.89
CA ASP A 161 -5.59 25.32 3.79
C ASP A 161 -5.33 23.81 3.95
N ASP A 162 -5.29 23.32 5.19
CA ASP A 162 -5.00 21.91 5.51
C ASP A 162 -6.28 21.06 5.60
N LEU A 163 -7.43 21.68 5.88
CA LEU A 163 -8.74 21.02 5.94
C LEU A 163 -9.41 20.99 4.57
N GLN A 164 -10.18 19.92 4.34
CA GLN A 164 -10.89 19.66 3.09
C GLN A 164 -12.41 19.66 3.31
N THR A 165 -12.83 19.41 4.55
CA THR A 165 -14.20 19.60 5.01
C THR A 165 -14.17 20.28 6.37
N GLU A 166 -15.22 21.02 6.69
CA GLU A 166 -15.38 21.58 8.03
C GLU A 166 -15.54 20.46 9.09
N PRO A 167 -15.01 20.64 10.30
CA PRO A 167 -15.21 19.70 11.40
C PRO A 167 -16.67 19.66 11.80
N THR A 168 -17.31 18.51 11.57
CA THR A 168 -18.73 18.30 11.87
C THR A 168 -18.86 17.36 13.06
N ILE A 169 -19.64 17.76 14.05
CA ILE A 169 -19.98 16.89 15.18
C ILE A 169 -20.94 15.82 14.68
N PHE A 170 -20.52 14.56 14.70
CA PHE A 170 -21.33 13.41 14.31
C PHE A 170 -22.36 13.06 15.40
N GLY A 171 -21.97 13.23 16.67
CA GLY A 171 -22.83 13.00 17.83
C GLY A 171 -22.20 12.08 18.87
N LEU A 172 -23.03 11.49 19.73
CA LEU A 172 -22.60 10.60 20.80
C LEU A 172 -22.23 9.20 20.25
N VAL A 173 -21.00 8.75 20.52
CA VAL A 173 -20.51 7.41 20.19
C VAL A 173 -19.69 6.88 21.38
N ASP A 174 -20.07 5.72 21.93
CA ASP A 174 -19.35 5.04 23.02
C ASP A 174 -18.99 5.96 24.22
N LEU A 175 -19.98 6.73 24.69
CA LEU A 175 -19.87 7.72 25.79
C LEU A 175 -18.94 8.91 25.49
N GLY A 176 -18.53 9.09 24.23
CA GLY A 176 -17.82 10.26 23.76
C GLY A 176 -18.62 11.04 22.73
N ILE A 177 -18.19 12.27 22.48
CA ILE A 177 -18.61 13.06 21.32
C ILE A 177 -17.59 12.83 20.21
N ARG A 178 -18.11 12.46 19.03
CA ARG A 178 -17.32 12.27 17.83
C ARG A 178 -17.44 13.47 16.91
N THR A 179 -16.30 14.01 16.50
CA THR A 179 -16.18 15.00 15.42
C THR A 179 -15.39 14.38 14.28
N ILE A 180 -15.83 14.65 13.04
CA ILE A 180 -15.20 14.16 11.82
C ILE A 180 -14.88 15.34 10.91
N CYS A 181 -13.68 15.35 10.36
CA CYS A 181 -13.33 16.13 9.17
C CYS A 181 -12.41 15.35 8.26
N TYR A 182 -12.21 15.85 7.04
CA TYR A 182 -11.17 15.40 6.13
C TYR A 182 -10.09 16.46 6.04
N ALA A 183 -8.85 16.01 6.03
CA ALA A 183 -7.66 16.83 5.89
C ALA A 183 -6.85 16.41 4.66
N LEU A 184 -5.98 17.31 4.20
CA LEU A 184 -4.95 16.97 3.24
C LEU A 184 -4.11 15.82 3.75
N ASN A 185 -3.67 14.98 2.81
CA ASN A 185 -2.84 13.84 3.13
C ASN A 185 -1.57 14.26 3.88
N GLY A 186 -1.24 13.55 4.97
CA GLY A 186 -0.10 13.82 5.84
C GLY A 186 -0.40 14.82 6.97
N LYS A 187 -1.45 15.63 6.87
CA LYS A 187 -1.82 16.61 7.91
C LYS A 187 -2.71 16.04 9.01
N GLN A 188 -3.34 14.89 8.78
CA GLN A 188 -4.33 14.30 9.69
C GLN A 188 -3.82 14.08 11.12
N PHE A 189 -2.54 13.74 11.30
CA PHE A 189 -1.98 13.48 12.63
C PHE A 189 -1.76 14.76 13.43
N VAL A 190 -1.22 15.79 12.77
CA VAL A 190 -0.99 17.11 13.38
C VAL A 190 -2.31 17.77 13.74
N LEU A 191 -3.28 17.74 12.81
CA LEU A 191 -4.62 18.27 13.09
C LEU A 191 -5.31 17.48 14.20
N LYS A 192 -5.19 16.14 14.21
CA LYS A 192 -5.75 15.34 15.31
C LYS A 192 -5.23 15.78 16.67
N GLU A 193 -3.92 15.97 16.80
CA GLU A 193 -3.30 16.43 18.05
C GLU A 193 -3.78 17.83 18.46
N GLU A 194 -3.77 18.78 17.53
CA GLU A 194 -4.15 20.17 17.78
C GLU A 194 -5.63 20.31 18.20
N PHE A 195 -6.52 19.59 17.51
CA PHE A 195 -7.95 19.57 17.84
C PHE A 195 -8.19 18.92 19.22
N LEU A 196 -7.62 17.74 19.47
CA LEU A 196 -7.80 17.05 20.76
C LEU A 196 -7.23 17.86 21.93
N SER A 197 -6.05 18.44 21.78
CA SER A 197 -5.44 19.29 22.81
C SER A 197 -6.27 20.55 23.08
N SER A 198 -6.80 21.19 22.03
CA SER A 198 -7.71 22.33 22.17
C SER A 198 -9.02 21.97 22.85
N TYR A 199 -9.64 20.84 22.48
CA TYR A 199 -10.87 20.38 23.14
C TYR A 199 -10.65 20.14 24.63
N VAL A 200 -9.60 19.38 24.99
CA VAL A 200 -9.27 19.09 26.39
C VAL A 200 -9.02 20.38 27.17
N LYS A 201 -8.26 21.32 26.60
CA LYS A 201 -7.95 22.60 27.24
C LYS A 201 -9.20 23.44 27.51
N GLU A 202 -10.06 23.61 26.50
CA GLU A 202 -11.26 24.44 26.62
C GLU A 202 -12.31 23.81 27.54
N LEU A 203 -12.52 22.49 27.44
CA LEU A 203 -13.42 21.77 28.34
C LEU A 203 -12.93 21.83 29.80
N THR A 204 -11.63 21.63 30.03
CA THR A 204 -11.05 21.75 31.38
C THR A 204 -11.20 23.19 31.91
N THR A 205 -11.00 24.20 31.07
CA THR A 205 -11.16 25.62 31.45
C THR A 205 -12.61 25.96 31.80
N ALA A 206 -13.57 25.33 31.12
CA ALA A 206 -14.99 25.45 31.39
C ALA A 206 -15.47 24.58 32.57
N GLY A 207 -14.58 23.80 33.20
CA GLY A 207 -14.87 23.01 34.41
C GLY A 207 -15.41 21.61 34.14
N PHE A 208 -15.36 21.11 32.91
CA PHE A 208 -15.74 19.74 32.57
C PHE A 208 -14.64 18.75 32.92
N THR A 209 -15.03 17.57 33.38
CA THR A 209 -14.12 16.50 33.74
C THR A 209 -13.81 15.65 32.52
N ILE A 210 -12.53 15.54 32.16
CA ILE A 210 -12.09 14.59 31.13
C ILE A 210 -11.89 13.22 31.79
N PRO A 211 -12.65 12.17 31.41
CA PRO A 211 -12.52 10.86 32.03
C PRO A 211 -11.13 10.26 31.78
N ASN A 212 -10.35 10.05 32.84
CA ASN A 212 -9.00 9.48 32.79
C ASN A 212 -8.96 7.95 32.89
N SER A 213 -10.08 7.25 32.68
CA SER A 213 -10.09 5.78 32.75
C SER A 213 -9.18 5.20 31.66
N PRO A 214 -8.08 4.51 32.02
CA PRO A 214 -7.14 3.99 31.04
C PRO A 214 -7.80 2.93 30.16
N ILE A 215 -7.32 2.83 28.92
CA ILE A 215 -7.68 1.77 27.97
C ILE A 215 -7.32 0.42 28.61
N SER A 216 -8.30 -0.31 29.13
CA SER A 216 -8.12 -1.72 29.45
C SER A 216 -8.16 -2.48 28.14
N LEU A 217 -7.00 -2.63 27.50
CA LEU A 217 -6.81 -3.61 26.44
C LEU A 217 -6.96 -5.00 27.08
N LYS A 218 -8.14 -5.60 26.95
CA LYS A 218 -8.32 -7.04 27.10
C LYS A 218 -8.08 -7.73 25.76
#